data_AF-A0A2C1LN14-F1
#
_entry.id   AF-A0A2C1LN14-F1
#
_cell.length_a   1.000
_cell.length_b   1.000
_cell.length_c   1.000
_cell.angle_alpha   90.00
_cell.angle_beta   90.00
_cell.angle_gamma   90.00
#
_symmetry.space_group_name_H-M   'P 1'
#
loop_
_entity.id
_entity.type
_entity.pdbx_description
1 polymer ?
#
loop_
_entity_poly.entity_id
_entity_poly.type
_entity_poly.pdbx_seq_one_letter_code
_entity_poly.pdbx_strand_id
1 'polypeptide(L)' 'MDIVYGKSGIMKYNEEFHSNHFKDYTVLELVYLCKHYRRGYRKQLAMDLGRTETTLSNMIYKLKKANLYEHYKNLNINAS' A
#
# COMPACT_ATOMS: atom_id res chain seq x y z
N MET A 1 -5.24 -9.67 -18.51
CA MET A 1 -5.02 -10.72 -17.50
C MET A 1 -6.32 -10.91 -16.75
N ASP A 2 -6.78 -12.15 -16.55
CA ASP A 2 -8.03 -12.38 -15.83
C ASP A 2 -7.92 -11.98 -14.35
N ILE A 3 -9.01 -11.52 -13.75
CA ILE A 3 -9.07 -11.21 -12.32
C ILE A 3 -9.23 -12.52 -11.56
N VAL A 4 -8.23 -12.85 -10.74
CA VAL A 4 -8.23 -14.07 -9.90
C VAL A 4 -8.13 -13.68 -8.44
N TYR A 5 -8.96 -14.29 -7.59
CA TYR A 5 -8.94 -14.10 -6.15
C TYR A 5 -8.36 -15.33 -5.44
N GLY A 6 -7.61 -15.10 -4.35
CA GLY A 6 -7.18 -16.15 -3.44
C GLY A 6 -8.27 -16.58 -2.46
N LYS A 7 -8.02 -17.65 -1.69
CA LYS A 7 -8.96 -18.16 -0.67
C LYS A 7 -9.38 -17.12 0.38
N SER A 8 -8.53 -16.13 0.63
CA SER A 8 -8.78 -15.03 1.56
C SER A 8 -9.57 -13.86 0.96
N GLY A 9 -9.99 -13.96 -0.31
CA GLY A 9 -10.66 -12.87 -1.03
C GLY A 9 -9.74 -11.75 -1.52
N ILE A 10 -8.41 -11.91 -1.36
CA ILE A 10 -7.42 -10.96 -1.88
C ILE A 10 -7.24 -11.18 -3.38
N MET A 11 -7.24 -10.09 -4.15
CA MET A 11 -6.94 -10.15 -5.58
C MET A 11 -5.47 -10.56 -5.77
N LYS A 12 -5.23 -11.58 -6.61
CA LYS A 12 -3.88 -11.90 -7.06
C LYS A 12 -3.33 -10.75 -7.91
N TYR A 13 -2.01 -10.74 -8.10
CA TYR A 13 -1.39 -9.77 -9.00
C TYR A 13 -2.10 -9.73 -10.36
N ASN A 14 -2.31 -8.52 -10.84
CA ASN A 14 -2.99 -8.20 -12.09
C ASN A 14 -2.41 -6.86 -12.55
N GLU A 15 -1.89 -6.82 -13.77
CA GLU A 15 -1.15 -5.66 -14.31
C GLU A 15 -2.00 -4.39 -14.41
N GLU A 16 -3.31 -4.53 -14.67
CA GLU A 16 -4.23 -3.40 -14.80
C GLU A 16 -4.47 -2.71 -13.46
N PHE A 17 -4.66 -3.50 -12.39
CA PHE A 17 -4.96 -2.99 -11.06
C PHE A 17 -3.73 -2.79 -10.17
N HIS A 18 -2.60 -3.38 -10.54
CA HIS A 18 -1.36 -3.32 -9.78
C HIS A 18 -0.21 -2.74 -10.62
N SER A 19 -0.49 -1.63 -11.32
CA SER A 19 0.45 -0.95 -12.22
C SER A 19 1.74 -0.42 -11.55
N ASN A 20 1.75 -0.32 -10.22
CA ASN A 20 2.91 0.06 -9.42
C ASN A 20 3.54 -1.13 -8.70
N HIS A 21 3.16 -2.36 -9.02
CA HIS A 21 3.87 -3.54 -8.55
C HIS A 21 5.32 -3.53 -9.06
N PHE A 22 6.25 -4.01 -8.23
CA PHE A 22 7.70 -4.00 -8.48
C PHE A 22 8.41 -2.64 -8.56
N LYS A 23 7.67 -1.51 -8.48
CA LYS A 23 8.28 -0.17 -8.37
C LYS A 23 8.59 0.17 -6.91
N ASP A 24 9.59 1.00 -6.68
CA ASP A 24 9.85 1.56 -5.35
C ASP A 24 8.69 2.43 -4.89
N TYR A 25 8.56 2.59 -3.57
CA TYR A 25 7.56 3.50 -3.00
C TYR A 25 8.12 4.91 -2.95
N THR A 26 7.37 5.86 -3.49
CA THR A 26 7.62 7.29 -3.31
C THR A 26 7.29 7.71 -1.87
N VAL A 27 7.87 8.84 -1.44
CA VAL A 27 7.54 9.42 -0.13
C VAL A 27 6.05 9.72 0.00
N LEU A 28 5.40 10.22 -1.06
CA LEU A 28 3.96 10.48 -1.09
C LEU A 28 3.15 9.20 -0.86
N GLU A 29 3.49 8.11 -1.55
CA GLU A 29 2.84 6.80 -1.34
C GLU A 29 3.05 6.29 0.09
N LEU A 30 4.25 6.44 0.66
CA LEU A 30 4.53 6.01 2.04
C LEU A 30 3.72 6.83 3.05
N VAL A 31 3.62 8.15 2.87
CA VAL A 31 2.78 9.01 3.70
C VAL A 31 1.32 8.64 3.56
N TYR A 32 0.82 8.50 2.34
CA TYR A 32 -0.56 8.10 2.08
C TYR A 32 -0.88 6.75 2.74
N LEU A 33 -0.03 5.75 2.50
CA LEU A 33 -0.16 4.43 3.10
C LEU A 33 -0.19 4.54 4.64
N CYS A 34 0.79 5.20 5.27
CA CYS A 34 0.86 5.32 6.73
C CYS A 34 -0.30 6.10 7.35
N LYS A 35 -0.83 7.13 6.68
CA LYS A 35 -1.98 7.92 7.17
C LYS A 35 -3.29 7.16 7.08
N HIS A 36 -3.48 6.35 6.05
CA HIS A 36 -4.76 5.71 5.77
C HIS A 36 -4.81 4.22 6.14
N TYR A 37 -3.69 3.61 6.57
CA TYR A 37 -3.64 2.20 6.94
C TYR A 37 -4.46 1.89 8.20
N ARG A 38 -5.65 1.31 8.00
CA ARG A 38 -6.55 0.85 9.07
C ARG A 38 -7.25 -0.46 8.74
N ARG A 39 -7.81 -1.11 9.76
CA ARG A 39 -8.56 -2.36 9.61
C ARG A 39 -9.70 -2.18 8.60
N GLY A 40 -9.82 -3.11 7.65
CA GLY A 40 -10.86 -3.11 6.62
C GLY A 40 -10.57 -2.26 5.38
N TYR A 41 -9.51 -1.44 5.36
CA TYR A 41 -9.25 -0.50 4.25
C TYR A 41 -8.15 -0.92 3.28
N ARG A 42 -7.53 -2.09 3.52
CA ARG A 42 -6.39 -2.57 2.72
C ARG A 42 -6.73 -2.76 1.23
N LYS A 43 -7.92 -3.26 0.93
CA LYS A 43 -8.37 -3.43 -0.46
C LYS A 43 -8.45 -2.07 -1.18
N GLN A 44 -9.02 -1.05 -0.53
CA GLN A 44 -9.09 0.30 -1.13
C GLN A 44 -7.68 0.85 -1.35
N LEU A 45 -6.82 0.78 -0.33
CA LEU A 45 -5.43 1.25 -0.44
C LEU A 45 -4.64 0.52 -1.53
N ALA A 46 -4.90 -0.78 -1.72
CA ALA A 46 -4.28 -1.58 -2.77
C ALA A 46 -4.63 -1.02 -4.16
N MET A 47 -5.89 -0.65 -4.37
CA MET A 47 -6.35 -0.01 -5.60
C MET A 47 -5.74 1.40 -5.74
N ASP A 48 -5.80 2.22 -4.70
CA ASP A 48 -5.32 3.60 -4.73
C ASP A 48 -3.82 3.69 -5.05
N LEU A 49 -3.04 2.75 -4.52
CA LEU A 49 -1.59 2.72 -4.71
C LEU A 49 -1.16 1.85 -5.91
N GLY A 50 -2.08 1.14 -6.55
CA GLY A 50 -1.78 0.21 -7.64
C GLY A 50 -0.85 -0.92 -7.19
N ARG A 51 -1.09 -1.51 -6.01
CA ARG A 51 -0.24 -2.53 -5.38
C ARG A 51 -1.08 -3.58 -4.65
N THR A 52 -0.58 -4.81 -4.49
CA THR A 52 -1.37 -5.86 -3.83
C THR A 52 -1.49 -5.61 -2.33
N GLU A 53 -2.61 -6.02 -1.71
CA GLU A 53 -2.83 -5.89 -0.26
C GLU A 53 -1.68 -6.48 0.56
N THR A 54 -1.12 -7.61 0.11
CA THR A 54 0.03 -8.26 0.75
C THR A 54 1.26 -7.37 0.74
N THR A 55 1.57 -6.71 -0.37
CA THR A 55 2.74 -5.82 -0.44
C THR A 55 2.59 -4.59 0.46
N LEU A 56 1.37 -4.05 0.59
CA LEU A 56 1.10 -2.95 1.52
C LEU A 56 1.29 -3.39 2.98
N SER A 57 0.74 -4.55 3.37
CA SER A 57 0.95 -5.09 4.71
C SER A 57 2.43 -5.35 5.02
N ASN A 58 3.19 -5.86 4.05
CA ASN A 58 4.63 -6.06 4.19
C ASN A 58 5.39 -4.74 4.32
N MET A 59 5.00 -3.71 3.58
CA MET A 59 5.63 -2.38 3.68
C MET A 59 5.37 -1.76 5.05
N ILE A 60 4.13 -1.78 5.54
CA ILE A 60 3.79 -1.32 6.90
C ILE A 60 4.61 -2.07 7.96
N TYR A 61 4.76 -3.38 7.82
CA TYR A 61 5.60 -4.17 8.73
C TYR A 61 7.05 -3.70 8.70
N LYS A 62 7.64 -3.49 7.52
CA LYS A 62 9.02 -2.97 7.37
C LYS A 62 9.18 -1.59 8.02
N LEU A 63 8.25 -0.67 7.78
CA LEU A 63 8.29 0.68 8.35
C LEU A 63 8.19 0.67 9.87
N LYS A 64 7.32 -0.18 10.43
CA LYS A 64 7.21 -0.36 11.89
C LYS A 64 8.49 -0.93 12.47
N LYS A 65 9.08 -1.95 11.84
CA LYS A 65 10.35 -2.54 12.25
C LYS A 65 11.51 -1.54 12.22
N ALA A 66 11.47 -0.58 11.28
CA ALA A 66 12.47 0.48 11.15
C ALA A 66 12.15 1.74 12.00
N ASN A 67 11.10 1.75 12.81
CA ASN A 67 10.60 2.94 13.53
C ASN A 67 10.26 4.15 12.64
N LEU A 68 9.96 3.92 11.35
CA LEU A 68 9.62 4.95 10.38
C LEU A 68 8.10 5.14 10.18
N TYR A 69 7.28 4.24 10.72
CA TYR A 69 5.83 4.31 10.53
C TYR A 69 5.21 5.62 11.02
N GLU A 70 5.51 6.02 12.26
CA GLU A 70 4.98 7.27 12.82
C GLU A 70 5.61 8.51 12.15
N HIS A 71 6.84 8.41 11.65
CA HIS A 71 7.46 9.48 10.86
C HIS A 71 6.63 9.80 9.61
N TYR A 72 6.37 8.80 8.77
CA TYR A 72 5.57 9.01 7.55
C TYR A 72 4.11 9.34 7.84
N LYS A 73 3.53 8.76 8.89
CA LYS A 73 2.15 9.06 9.30
C LYS A 73 1.95 10.52 9.69
N ASN A 74 2.94 11.12 10.35
CA ASN A 74 2.88 12.51 10.82
C ASN A 74 3.50 13.52 9.86
N LEU A 75 4.10 13.06 8.75
CA LEU A 75 4.68 13.94 7.75
C LEU A 75 3.58 14.75 7.04
N ASN A 76 3.67 16.07 7.15
CA ASN A 76 2.79 16.99 6.42
C ASN A 76 3.46 17.37 5.12
N ILE A 77 2.87 16.92 4.01
CA ILE A 77 3.34 17.25 2.68
C ILE A 77 2.41 18.33 2.16
N ASN A 78 2.91 19.57 2.12
CA ASN A 78 2.23 20.66 1.44
C ASN A 78 2.38 20.39 -0.06
N ALA A 79 1.31 19.93 -0.72
CA ALA A 79 1.26 19.96 -2.17
C ALA A 79 1.30 21.46 -2.56
N SER A 80 2.42 21.87 -3.18
CA SER A 80 2.59 23.21 -3.76
C SER A 80 1.93 23.25 -5.14
#